data_AF-A0A7J4KKV3-F1
#
_entry.id   AF-A0A7J4KKV3-F1
#
_cell.length_a   1.000
_cell.length_b   1.000
_cell.length_c   1.000
_cell.angle_alpha   90.00
_cell.angle_beta   90.00
_cell.angle_gamma   90.00
#
_symmetry.space_group_name_H-M   'P 1'
#
loop_
_entity.id
_entity.type
_entity.pdbx_description
1 polymer ?
#
loop_
_entity_poly.entity_id
_entity_poly.type
_entity_poly.pdbx_seq_one_letter_code
_entity_poly.pdbx_strand_id
1 'polypeptide(L)'
;MRTGILAALFLVVTLFPILHAANESASLDWAAVKGIEGQSQFIFPEGEMYSIENFSLEGKTLYGVSSPQSGILAIFSSDPADGTAKPLIEAAQIEPALAAYYLSKGYDPEAVKDLESVHKGFRGIRENRKSGEAECFRLMGMEGRPCDGDFELCKAYCIGTPFCNNFAYGGELGEFIRVIIEFENLTLQLDKAYENEETAYETLSKGADKDTVSAYLASIGGVNRAVTKVSSSSLFYGYSFCFTPDYELPTITALQLSAQNDFRLGSPFLTLAQSADNIRNRTLDGMAAKAAHEAAQEAARIEEERIRNETLLNQTNASASANATGNASAPKPGPEKPQAPVFEYALLVGAAALFLAACAAFYILKMRGKAYGKKSAAFEKAEIEIRKGKR
;
A
#
# COMPACT_ATOMS: atom_id res chain seq x y z
N MET A 1 -55.26 41.94 7.69
CA MET A 1 -56.41 41.01 7.86
C MET A 1 -56.44 40.14 6.61
N ARG A 2 -56.21 38.82 6.58
CA ARG A 2 -56.23 37.75 7.58
C ARG A 2 -54.87 37.04 7.64
N THR A 3 -54.39 36.87 8.86
CA THR A 3 -53.37 35.93 9.32
C THR A 3 -53.97 34.53 9.39
N GLY A 4 -53.18 33.49 9.10
CA GLY A 4 -53.53 32.13 9.54
C GLY A 4 -52.85 30.99 8.80
N ILE A 5 -51.86 30.39 9.46
CA ILE A 5 -51.54 28.95 9.45
C ILE A 5 -50.78 28.44 8.22
N LEU A 6 -49.44 28.43 8.33
CA LEU A 6 -48.59 27.22 8.20
C LEU A 6 -47.11 27.64 8.27
N ALA A 7 -46.71 28.10 9.46
CA ALA A 7 -45.33 28.14 9.91
C ALA A 7 -45.23 27.13 11.06
N ALA A 8 -45.03 25.85 10.72
CA ALA A 8 -44.81 24.76 11.67
C ALA A 8 -44.35 23.50 10.93
N LEU A 9 -43.14 23.53 10.36
CA LEU A 9 -42.34 22.36 10.00
C LEU A 9 -40.94 22.90 9.75
N PHE A 10 -39.92 22.31 10.36
CA PHE A 10 -38.53 22.79 10.49
C PHE A 10 -38.28 23.77 11.64
N LEU A 11 -38.39 23.30 12.89
CA LEU A 11 -37.21 23.20 13.76
C LEU A 11 -37.51 22.48 15.09
N VAL A 12 -36.65 21.50 15.38
CA VAL A 12 -36.28 20.93 16.70
C VAL A 12 -37.18 19.85 17.31
N VAL A 13 -36.47 18.86 17.88
CA VAL A 13 -36.90 17.75 18.74
C VAL A 13 -37.22 16.49 17.93
N THR A 14 -36.45 15.40 17.92
CA THR A 14 -35.42 14.87 18.84
C THR A 14 -34.79 13.63 18.21
N LEU A 15 -33.50 13.43 18.48
CA LEU A 15 -32.80 12.16 18.73
C LEU A 15 -32.98 10.96 17.77
N PHE A 16 -31.83 10.52 17.25
CA PHE A 16 -31.44 9.12 17.04
C PHE A 16 -32.33 8.28 16.10
N PRO A 17 -31.70 7.74 15.04
CA PRO A 17 -31.03 6.49 15.31
C PRO A 17 -29.55 6.55 14.90
N ILE A 18 -28.70 6.66 15.92
CA ILE A 18 -27.55 5.76 16.00
C ILE A 18 -28.15 4.35 16.12
N LEU A 19 -28.42 3.72 14.98
CA LEU A 19 -28.73 2.30 14.92
C LEU A 19 -27.40 1.56 14.74
N HIS A 20 -26.71 1.44 15.87
CA HIS A 20 -26.01 0.24 16.31
C HIS A 20 -25.16 -0.48 15.25
N ALA A 21 -24.14 0.20 14.72
CA ALA A 21 -22.84 -0.44 14.83
C ALA A 21 -22.43 -0.21 16.29
N ALA A 22 -22.33 -1.29 17.06
CA ALA A 22 -21.81 -1.23 18.41
C ALA A 22 -20.39 -0.66 18.34
N ASN A 23 -20.28 0.66 18.47
CA ASN A 23 -19.07 1.32 18.91
C ASN A 23 -19.00 1.03 20.42
N GLU A 24 -18.84 -0.26 20.76
CA GLU A 24 -18.10 -0.59 21.96
C GLU A 24 -16.77 0.11 21.74
N SER A 25 -16.56 1.21 22.46
CA SER A 25 -15.22 1.67 22.76
C SER A 25 -14.57 0.50 23.49
N ALA A 26 -14.03 -0.45 22.73
CA ALA A 26 -13.39 -1.63 23.24
C ALA A 26 -12.26 -1.11 24.10
N SER A 27 -12.47 -1.10 25.42
CA SER A 27 -11.45 -0.68 26.36
C SER A 27 -10.23 -1.56 26.08
N LEU A 28 -9.09 -0.93 25.76
CA LEU A 28 -7.83 -1.64 25.57
C LEU A 28 -7.62 -2.55 26.79
N ASP A 29 -7.53 -3.86 26.55
CA ASP A 29 -7.15 -4.80 27.58
C ASP A 29 -5.66 -4.59 27.88
N TRP A 30 -5.40 -3.82 28.92
CA TRP A 30 -4.04 -3.47 29.33
C TRP A 30 -3.21 -4.70 29.74
N ALA A 31 -3.81 -5.83 30.09
CA ALA A 31 -3.07 -7.07 30.35
C ALA A 31 -2.55 -7.67 29.03
N ALA A 32 -3.40 -7.73 28.00
CA ALA A 32 -3.00 -8.15 26.66
C ALA A 32 -1.95 -7.20 26.06
N VAL A 33 -2.15 -5.88 26.19
CA VAL A 33 -1.19 -4.85 25.72
C VAL A 33 0.15 -5.01 26.44
N LYS A 34 0.16 -5.16 27.77
CA LYS A 34 1.40 -5.44 28.53
C LYS A 34 1.99 -6.81 28.20
N GLY A 35 1.19 -7.79 27.77
CA GLY A 35 1.69 -9.06 27.23
C GLY A 35 2.43 -8.86 25.90
N ILE A 36 1.88 -8.03 25.01
CA ILE A 36 2.49 -7.68 23.73
C ILE A 36 3.77 -6.86 23.95
N GLU A 37 3.71 -5.82 24.79
CA GLU A 37 4.84 -4.92 25.09
C GLU A 37 5.90 -5.57 26.01
N GLY A 38 5.48 -6.39 26.97
CA GLY A 38 6.31 -6.87 28.09
C GLY A 38 6.69 -8.35 28.05
N GLN A 39 6.01 -9.20 27.27
CA GLN A 39 6.39 -10.62 27.07
C GLN A 39 6.89 -10.94 25.66
N SER A 40 6.95 -9.93 24.78
CA SER A 40 7.62 -9.86 23.49
C SER A 40 7.81 -11.20 22.78
N GLN A 41 6.78 -12.01 22.51
CA GLN A 41 6.90 -13.17 21.59
C GLN A 41 7.44 -12.78 20.19
N PHE A 42 7.73 -11.50 19.97
CA PHE A 42 8.05 -10.84 18.74
C PHE A 42 9.04 -9.68 19.00
N ILE A 43 10.14 -9.62 18.23
CA ILE A 43 11.00 -8.41 18.15
C ILE A 43 10.56 -7.58 16.93
N PHE A 44 10.21 -6.31 17.16
CA PHE A 44 9.88 -5.36 16.08
C PHE A 44 11.14 -4.83 15.38
N PRO A 45 11.05 -4.41 14.11
CA PRO A 45 12.17 -3.77 13.41
C PRO A 45 12.72 -2.57 14.18
N GLU A 46 14.04 -2.46 14.28
CA GLU A 46 14.68 -1.31 14.93
C GLU A 46 14.36 0.00 14.20
N GLY A 47 14.09 1.06 14.96
CA GLY A 47 13.85 2.40 14.43
C GLY A 47 12.42 2.71 13.98
N GLU A 48 11.49 1.76 14.07
CA GLU A 48 10.07 2.02 13.82
C GLU A 48 9.31 2.35 15.11
N MET A 49 8.52 3.43 15.09
CA MET A 49 7.51 3.68 16.11
C MET A 49 6.27 2.84 15.79
N TYR A 50 5.74 2.16 16.79
CA TYR A 50 4.54 1.35 16.66
C TYR A 50 3.43 1.80 17.61
N SER A 51 2.20 1.51 17.20
CA SER A 51 1.00 1.68 18.01
C SER A 51 0.21 0.37 18.02
N ILE A 52 -0.44 0.10 19.15
CA ILE A 52 -1.27 -1.10 19.33
C ILE A 52 -2.72 -0.64 19.38
N GLU A 53 -3.54 -1.23 18.53
CA GLU A 53 -4.95 -0.91 18.41
C GLU A 53 -5.76 -2.19 18.45
N ASN A 54 -6.88 -2.17 19.16
CA ASN A 54 -7.79 -3.31 19.22
C ASN A 54 -8.92 -3.18 18.20
N PHE A 55 -9.39 -4.32 17.70
CA PHE A 55 -10.54 -4.44 16.81
C PHE A 55 -11.19 -5.81 17.02
N SER A 56 -12.39 -6.00 16.48
CA SER A 56 -13.18 -7.22 16.68
C SER A 56 -13.37 -8.00 15.39
N LEU A 57 -13.23 -9.32 15.43
CA LEU A 57 -13.64 -10.25 14.38
C LEU A 57 -14.42 -11.39 15.01
N GLU A 58 -15.67 -11.62 14.57
CA GLU A 58 -16.52 -12.72 15.06
C GLU A 58 -16.65 -12.76 16.60
N GLY A 59 -16.74 -11.59 17.24
CA GLY A 59 -16.83 -11.46 18.70
C GLY A 59 -15.52 -11.73 19.46
N LYS A 60 -14.41 -11.98 18.74
CA LYS A 60 -13.06 -12.08 19.33
C LYS A 60 -12.35 -10.73 19.26
N THR A 61 -11.66 -10.37 20.34
CA THR A 61 -10.79 -9.20 20.37
C THR A 61 -9.43 -9.54 19.76
N LEU A 62 -9.05 -8.74 18.77
CA LEU A 62 -7.77 -8.80 18.08
C LEU A 62 -6.99 -7.51 18.33
N TYR A 63 -5.67 -7.57 18.23
CA TYR A 63 -4.77 -6.43 18.37
C TYR A 63 -3.91 -6.31 17.13
N GLY A 64 -4.03 -5.20 16.42
CA GLY A 64 -3.17 -4.83 15.31
C GLY A 64 -2.01 -4.00 15.84
N VAL A 65 -0.79 -4.39 15.51
CA VAL A 65 0.38 -3.55 15.75
C VAL A 65 0.71 -2.85 14.44
N SER A 66 0.57 -1.53 14.43
CA SER A 66 0.73 -0.70 13.23
C SER A 66 1.89 0.27 13.40
N SER A 67 2.55 0.58 12.28
CA SER A 67 3.57 1.60 12.16
C SER A 67 3.11 2.63 11.12
N PRO A 68 3.30 3.93 11.35
CA PRO A 68 2.99 4.96 10.36
C PRO A 68 3.71 4.75 9.02
N GLN A 69 4.87 4.09 9.04
CA GLN A 69 5.73 3.90 7.87
C GLN A 69 5.41 2.58 7.15
N SER A 70 5.13 1.53 7.92
CA SER A 70 5.06 0.16 7.43
C SER A 70 3.64 -0.43 7.42
N GLY A 71 2.64 0.32 7.88
CA GLY A 71 1.27 -0.18 8.05
C GLY A 71 1.18 -1.22 9.18
N ILE A 72 0.28 -2.19 9.04
CA ILE A 72 0.18 -3.30 10.01
C ILE A 72 1.42 -4.19 9.92
N LEU A 73 2.08 -4.38 11.06
CA LEU A 73 3.28 -5.21 11.21
C LEU A 73 2.94 -6.63 11.64
N ALA A 74 2.00 -6.77 12.58
CA ALA A 74 1.57 -8.03 13.17
C ALA A 74 0.14 -7.92 13.70
N ILE A 75 -0.56 -9.05 13.77
CA ILE A 75 -1.89 -9.15 14.37
C ILE A 75 -1.85 -10.23 15.45
N PHE A 76 -2.45 -9.93 16.61
CA PHE A 76 -2.54 -10.84 17.74
C PHE A 76 -4.00 -11.12 18.08
N SER A 77 -4.29 -12.33 18.54
CA SER A 77 -5.58 -12.68 19.15
C SER A 77 -5.42 -12.73 20.66
N SER A 78 -6.36 -12.14 21.42
CA SER A 78 -6.46 -12.45 22.85
C SER A 78 -6.83 -13.91 23.02
N ASP A 79 -6.12 -14.63 23.87
CA ASP A 79 -6.60 -15.90 24.43
C ASP A 79 -7.39 -15.61 25.72
N PRO A 80 -8.71 -15.89 25.74
CA PRO A 80 -9.53 -15.60 26.92
C PRO A 80 -9.14 -16.43 28.15
N ALA A 81 -8.38 -17.51 28.01
CA ALA A 81 -8.05 -18.41 29.11
C ALA A 81 -6.88 -17.92 30.00
N ASP A 82 -5.91 -17.21 29.43
CA ASP A 82 -4.68 -16.80 30.13
C ASP A 82 -4.40 -15.29 30.04
N GLY A 83 -5.23 -14.52 29.31
CA GLY A 83 -5.05 -13.09 29.11
C GLY A 83 -3.83 -12.74 28.26
N THR A 84 -3.21 -13.73 27.60
CA THR A 84 -2.07 -13.54 26.73
C THR A 84 -2.51 -13.30 25.29
N ALA A 85 -1.78 -12.44 24.58
CA ALA A 85 -1.99 -12.19 23.17
C ALA A 85 -1.06 -13.10 22.35
N LYS A 86 -1.63 -13.92 21.46
CA LYS A 86 -0.87 -14.83 20.59
C LYS A 86 -0.83 -14.28 19.16
N PRO A 87 0.34 -14.21 18.50
CA PRO A 87 0.43 -13.73 17.13
C PRO A 87 -0.26 -14.68 16.17
N LEU A 88 -0.95 -14.12 15.17
CA LEU A 88 -1.46 -14.88 14.04
C LEU A 88 -0.32 -15.17 13.06
N ILE A 89 -0.11 -16.44 12.73
CA ILE A 89 1.01 -16.91 11.90
C ILE A 89 0.56 -17.61 10.60
N GLU A 90 -0.74 -17.84 10.45
CA GLU A 90 -1.32 -18.43 9.24
C GLU A 90 -2.02 -17.36 8.40
N ALA A 91 -1.69 -17.30 7.10
CA ALA A 91 -2.26 -16.30 6.19
C ALA A 91 -3.80 -16.37 6.15
N ALA A 92 -4.37 -17.59 6.23
CA ALA A 92 -5.81 -17.81 6.29
C ALA A 92 -6.49 -17.21 7.55
N GLN A 93 -5.74 -16.93 8.61
CA GLN A 93 -6.24 -16.23 9.80
C GLN A 93 -5.97 -14.72 9.71
N ILE A 94 -4.83 -14.33 9.14
CA ILE A 94 -4.41 -12.93 9.04
C ILE A 94 -5.26 -12.18 8.02
N GLU A 95 -5.59 -12.78 6.88
CA GLU A 95 -6.37 -12.14 5.81
C GLU A 95 -7.75 -11.65 6.29
N PRO A 96 -8.62 -12.49 6.90
CA PRO A 96 -9.91 -12.02 7.42
C PRO A 96 -9.75 -11.04 8.60
N ALA A 97 -8.71 -11.20 9.43
CA ALA A 97 -8.41 -10.25 10.50
C ALA A 97 -8.00 -8.88 9.95
N LEU A 98 -7.18 -8.84 8.90
CA LEU A 98 -6.75 -7.62 8.25
C LEU A 98 -7.92 -6.91 7.57
N ALA A 99 -8.83 -7.67 6.95
CA ALA A 99 -10.07 -7.11 6.39
C ALA A 99 -10.93 -6.45 7.48
N ALA A 100 -11.14 -7.13 8.62
CA ALA A 100 -11.87 -6.57 9.75
C ALA A 100 -11.19 -5.33 10.33
N TYR A 101 -9.86 -5.31 10.40
CA TYR A 101 -9.11 -4.13 10.79
C TYR A 101 -9.38 -2.96 9.83
N TYR A 102 -9.31 -3.16 8.52
CA TYR A 102 -9.60 -2.09 7.55
C TYR A 102 -11.04 -1.59 7.65
N LEU A 103 -12.03 -2.48 7.79
CA LEU A 103 -13.42 -2.08 8.02
C LEU A 103 -13.56 -1.23 9.30
N SER A 104 -12.87 -1.59 10.39
CA SER A 104 -12.89 -0.82 11.64
C SER A 104 -12.30 0.59 11.51
N LYS A 105 -11.44 0.82 10.49
CA LYS A 105 -10.84 2.12 10.18
C LYS A 105 -11.63 2.92 9.14
N GLY A 106 -12.80 2.42 8.73
CA GLY A 106 -13.67 3.08 7.76
C GLY A 106 -13.23 2.92 6.31
N TYR A 107 -12.36 1.94 6.01
CA TYR A 107 -12.14 1.49 4.64
C TYR A 107 -13.34 0.65 4.16
N ASP A 108 -13.56 0.60 2.85
CA ASP A 108 -14.73 -0.04 2.26
C ASP A 108 -14.33 -0.92 1.05
N PRO A 109 -14.53 -2.25 1.09
CA PRO A 109 -14.22 -3.13 -0.02
C PRO A 109 -15.10 -2.88 -1.26
N GLU A 110 -16.25 -2.25 -1.09
CA GLU A 110 -17.21 -1.98 -2.16
C GLU A 110 -16.94 -0.64 -2.86
N ALA A 111 -16.13 0.24 -2.28
CA ALA A 111 -15.83 1.57 -2.85
C ALA A 111 -15.29 1.51 -4.29
N VAL A 112 -14.53 0.47 -4.66
CA VAL A 112 -14.03 0.31 -6.03
C VAL A 112 -15.17 0.11 -7.05
N LYS A 113 -16.34 -0.38 -6.61
CA LYS A 113 -17.52 -0.53 -7.48
C LYS A 113 -18.15 0.81 -7.83
N ASP A 114 -17.98 1.84 -6.99
CA ASP A 114 -18.49 3.19 -7.26
C ASP A 114 -17.79 3.87 -8.45
N LEU A 115 -16.65 3.33 -8.90
CA LEU A 115 -15.97 3.76 -10.13
C LEU A 115 -16.84 3.56 -11.39
N GLU A 116 -17.85 2.68 -11.36
CA GLU A 116 -18.84 2.60 -12.44
C GLU A 116 -19.66 3.89 -12.57
N SER A 117 -20.05 4.48 -11.44
CA SER A 117 -20.78 5.73 -11.41
C SER A 117 -19.92 6.88 -11.96
N VAL A 118 -18.63 6.87 -11.59
CA VAL A 118 -17.65 7.82 -12.12
C VAL A 118 -17.56 7.74 -13.65
N HIS A 119 -17.41 6.53 -14.19
CA HIS A 119 -17.36 6.30 -15.64
C HIS A 119 -18.64 6.78 -16.35
N LYS A 120 -19.82 6.48 -15.80
CA LYS A 120 -21.10 6.98 -16.33
C LYS A 120 -21.15 8.51 -16.37
N GLY A 121 -20.59 9.17 -15.35
CA GLY A 121 -20.44 10.61 -15.31
C GLY A 121 -19.61 11.14 -16.49
N PHE A 122 -18.42 10.57 -16.72
CA PHE A 122 -17.57 10.96 -17.86
C PHE A 122 -18.27 10.73 -19.21
N ARG A 123 -19.00 9.63 -19.38
CA ARG A 123 -19.76 9.37 -20.61
C ARG A 123 -20.83 10.43 -20.86
N GLY A 124 -21.57 10.84 -19.83
CA GLY A 124 -22.57 11.90 -19.97
C GLY A 124 -21.96 13.22 -20.44
N ILE A 125 -20.85 13.62 -19.84
CA ILE A 125 -20.14 14.87 -20.19
C ILE A 125 -19.57 14.80 -21.61
N ARG A 126 -19.02 13.64 -22.01
CA ARG A 126 -18.51 13.40 -23.38
C ARG A 126 -19.58 13.68 -24.44
N GLU A 127 -20.81 13.22 -24.22
CA GLU A 127 -21.91 13.41 -25.17
C GLU A 127 -22.44 14.86 -25.16
N ASN A 128 -22.60 15.46 -23.98
CA ASN A 128 -23.17 16.80 -23.82
C ASN A 128 -22.37 17.87 -24.59
N ARG A 129 -21.04 17.83 -24.50
CA ARG A 129 -20.16 18.84 -25.15
C ARG A 129 -20.24 18.82 -26.67
N LYS A 130 -20.61 17.69 -27.30
CA LYS A 130 -20.56 17.54 -28.76
C LYS A 130 -21.49 18.48 -29.49
N SER A 131 -22.63 18.80 -28.88
CA SER A 131 -23.57 19.79 -29.43
C SER A 131 -22.96 21.20 -29.51
N GLY A 132 -22.27 21.64 -28.47
CA GLY A 132 -21.60 22.94 -28.44
C GLY A 132 -20.37 22.99 -29.37
N GLU A 133 -19.58 21.92 -29.39
CA GLU A 133 -18.44 21.80 -30.33
C GLU A 133 -18.91 21.86 -31.79
N ALA A 134 -19.99 21.14 -32.14
CA ALA A 134 -20.55 21.14 -33.49
C ALA A 134 -21.00 22.53 -33.93
N GLU A 135 -21.61 23.31 -33.03
CA GLU A 135 -22.00 24.69 -33.33
C GLU A 135 -20.78 25.59 -33.60
N CYS A 136 -19.72 25.47 -32.79
CA CYS A 136 -18.46 26.17 -33.06
C CYS A 136 -17.89 25.78 -34.42
N PHE A 137 -17.82 24.48 -34.73
CA PHE A 137 -17.31 24.00 -36.03
C PHE A 137 -18.17 24.48 -37.20
N ARG A 138 -19.49 24.53 -37.06
CA ARG A 138 -20.41 25.07 -38.06
C ARG A 138 -20.13 26.54 -38.33
N LEU A 139 -19.95 27.35 -37.30
CA LEU A 139 -19.64 28.77 -37.44
C LEU A 139 -18.27 29.00 -38.09
N MET A 140 -17.30 28.11 -37.84
CA MET A 140 -15.96 28.15 -38.45
C MET A 140 -15.91 27.53 -39.85
N GLY A 141 -16.96 26.86 -40.32
CA GLY A 141 -16.99 26.16 -41.60
C GLY A 141 -16.39 24.76 -41.62
N MET A 142 -16.07 24.21 -40.44
CA MET A 142 -15.42 22.90 -40.25
C MET A 142 -16.40 21.76 -39.93
N GLU A 143 -17.71 22.02 -39.89
CA GLU A 143 -18.70 20.97 -39.60
C GLU A 143 -18.61 19.84 -40.63
N GLY A 144 -18.31 18.64 -40.15
CA GLY A 144 -18.11 17.43 -40.96
C GLY A 144 -16.91 17.47 -41.90
N ARG A 145 -16.05 18.50 -41.78
CA ARG A 145 -14.90 18.76 -42.67
C ARG A 145 -13.72 19.26 -41.84
N PRO A 146 -13.00 18.35 -41.14
CA PRO A 146 -11.77 18.72 -40.44
C PRO A 146 -10.78 19.28 -41.46
N CYS A 147 -9.97 20.25 -41.04
CA CYS A 147 -8.89 20.74 -41.88
C CYS A 147 -7.54 20.06 -41.57
N ASP A 148 -7.50 19.16 -40.57
CA ASP A 148 -6.36 18.25 -40.28
C ASP A 148 -5.02 18.99 -40.10
N GLY A 149 -5.09 20.25 -39.68
CA GLY A 149 -3.91 21.12 -39.50
C GLY A 149 -3.39 21.80 -40.77
N ASP A 150 -4.06 21.63 -41.93
CA ASP A 150 -3.73 22.35 -43.16
C ASP A 150 -4.30 23.78 -43.13
N PHE A 151 -3.38 24.74 -43.04
CA PHE A 151 -3.71 26.17 -42.95
C PHE A 151 -4.54 26.68 -44.13
N GLU A 152 -4.18 26.34 -45.36
CA GLU A 152 -4.90 26.87 -46.54
C GLU A 152 -6.28 26.21 -46.66
N LEU A 153 -6.40 24.94 -46.26
CA LEU A 153 -7.67 24.25 -46.21
C LEU A 153 -8.61 24.84 -45.15
N CYS A 154 -8.11 25.04 -43.91
CA CYS A 154 -8.89 25.68 -42.84
C CYS A 154 -9.34 27.08 -43.27
N LYS A 155 -8.44 27.84 -43.92
CA LYS A 155 -8.76 29.18 -44.43
C LYS A 155 -9.86 29.13 -45.49
N ALA A 156 -9.77 28.21 -46.46
CA ALA A 156 -10.77 28.07 -47.51
C ALA A 156 -12.16 27.72 -46.95
N TYR A 157 -12.22 26.79 -45.99
CA TYR A 157 -13.47 26.42 -45.32
C TYR A 157 -14.04 27.56 -44.47
N CYS A 158 -13.18 28.28 -43.74
CA CYS A 158 -13.57 29.44 -42.94
C CYS A 158 -14.19 30.55 -43.80
N ILE A 159 -13.55 30.93 -44.92
CA ILE A 159 -14.08 31.95 -45.85
C ILE A 159 -15.45 31.55 -46.41
N GLY A 160 -15.72 30.25 -46.51
CA GLY A 160 -17.02 29.71 -46.95
C GLY A 160 -18.19 30.01 -46.01
N THR A 161 -17.95 30.56 -44.81
CA THR A 161 -18.99 30.96 -43.87
C THR A 161 -19.08 32.48 -43.70
N PRO A 162 -20.30 33.06 -43.61
CA PRO A 162 -20.47 34.51 -43.44
C PRO A 162 -19.81 35.06 -42.17
N PHE A 163 -19.73 34.25 -41.11
CA PHE A 163 -19.20 34.64 -39.80
C PHE A 163 -17.68 34.61 -39.75
N CYS A 164 -17.04 33.53 -40.23
CA CYS A 164 -15.59 33.34 -40.16
C CYS A 164 -14.85 34.19 -41.20
N ASN A 165 -15.49 34.56 -42.32
CA ASN A 165 -14.91 35.39 -43.38
C ASN A 165 -14.32 36.72 -42.87
N ASN A 166 -14.98 37.40 -41.93
CA ASN A 166 -14.48 38.68 -41.39
C ASN A 166 -13.19 38.55 -40.57
N PHE A 167 -12.92 37.36 -40.01
CA PHE A 167 -11.75 37.07 -39.19
C PHE A 167 -10.64 36.37 -39.98
N ALA A 168 -11.00 35.64 -41.05
CA ALA A 168 -10.03 35.01 -41.95
C ALA A 168 -9.06 36.02 -42.62
N TYR A 169 -9.51 37.27 -42.78
CA TYR A 169 -8.77 38.34 -43.44
C TYR A 169 -8.29 39.47 -42.50
N GLY A 170 -8.68 39.48 -41.23
CA GLY A 170 -8.33 40.52 -40.25
C GLY A 170 -7.22 40.10 -39.29
N GLY A 171 -6.35 41.04 -38.87
CA GLY A 171 -5.22 40.81 -37.94
C GLY A 171 -3.87 40.53 -38.62
N GLU A 172 -2.84 40.14 -37.86
CA GLU A 172 -1.63 39.56 -38.47
C GLU A 172 -2.04 38.30 -39.27
N LEU A 173 -1.56 38.19 -40.51
CA LEU A 173 -2.03 37.23 -41.52
C LEU A 173 -2.10 35.80 -40.96
N GLY A 174 -3.31 35.34 -40.67
CA GLY A 174 -3.59 33.93 -40.34
C GLY A 174 -3.67 33.55 -38.86
N GLU A 175 -3.56 34.49 -37.92
CA GLU A 175 -3.63 34.15 -36.49
C GLU A 175 -4.93 33.44 -36.11
N PHE A 176 -6.07 33.91 -36.61
CA PHE A 176 -7.35 33.27 -36.33
C PHE A 176 -7.43 31.85 -36.92
N ILE A 177 -6.89 31.64 -38.12
CA ILE A 177 -6.85 30.30 -38.73
C ILE A 177 -6.02 29.33 -37.89
N ARG A 178 -4.91 29.80 -37.28
CA ARG A 178 -4.12 28.98 -36.35
C ARG A 178 -4.90 28.62 -35.08
N VAL A 179 -5.74 29.54 -34.58
CA VAL A 179 -6.63 29.26 -33.44
C VAL A 179 -7.68 28.20 -33.79
N ILE A 180 -8.22 28.20 -35.02
CA ILE A 180 -9.13 27.14 -35.50
C ILE A 180 -8.40 25.79 -35.49
N ILE A 181 -7.20 25.71 -36.07
CA ILE A 181 -6.38 24.49 -36.08
C ILE A 181 -6.08 24.00 -34.66
N GLU A 182 -5.71 24.92 -33.78
CA GLU A 182 -5.43 24.60 -32.38
C GLU A 182 -6.67 24.02 -31.71
N PHE A 183 -7.83 24.65 -31.86
CA PHE A 183 -9.09 24.17 -31.30
C PHE A 183 -9.47 22.78 -31.84
N GLU A 184 -9.36 22.55 -33.15
CA GLU A 184 -9.59 21.23 -33.76
C GLU A 184 -8.67 20.16 -33.13
N ASN A 185 -7.37 20.45 -33.01
CA ASN A 185 -6.43 19.53 -32.37
C ASN A 185 -6.72 19.30 -30.87
N LEU A 186 -7.15 20.33 -30.14
CA LEU A 186 -7.52 20.22 -28.73
C LEU A 186 -8.78 19.36 -28.54
N THR A 187 -9.80 19.52 -29.39
CA THR A 187 -11.01 18.67 -29.35
C THR A 187 -10.69 17.21 -29.73
N LEU A 188 -9.82 16.97 -30.71
CA LEU A 188 -9.32 15.62 -31.04
C LEU A 188 -8.53 14.99 -29.89
N GLN A 189 -7.68 15.76 -29.20
CA GLN A 189 -6.97 15.28 -28.01
C GLN A 189 -7.93 14.95 -26.87
N LEU A 190 -9.00 15.74 -26.71
CA LEU A 190 -10.05 15.47 -25.74
C LEU A 190 -10.82 14.19 -26.07
N ASP A 191 -11.17 13.97 -27.35
CA ASP A 191 -11.81 12.73 -27.80
C ASP A 191 -10.97 11.51 -27.46
N LYS A 192 -9.67 11.55 -27.78
CA LYS A 192 -8.71 10.49 -27.43
C LYS A 192 -8.59 10.29 -25.92
N ALA A 193 -8.67 11.36 -25.13
CA ALA A 193 -8.62 11.25 -23.66
C ALA A 193 -9.84 10.49 -23.12
N TYR A 194 -11.04 10.75 -23.65
CA TYR A 194 -12.25 10.01 -23.30
C TYR A 194 -12.19 8.55 -23.77
N GLU A 195 -11.68 8.27 -24.98
CA GLU A 195 -11.49 6.89 -25.46
C GLU A 195 -10.51 6.10 -24.58
N ASN A 196 -9.44 6.75 -24.12
CA ASN A 196 -8.50 6.15 -23.18
C ASN A 196 -9.12 5.91 -21.80
N GLU A 197 -9.99 6.80 -21.33
CA GLU A 197 -10.76 6.61 -20.08
C GLU A 197 -11.69 5.39 -20.20
N GLU A 198 -12.43 5.28 -21.30
CA GLU A 198 -13.33 4.17 -21.59
C GLU A 198 -12.57 2.84 -21.68
N THR A 199 -11.45 2.80 -22.40
CA THR A 199 -10.60 1.60 -22.51
C THR A 199 -10.02 1.17 -21.15
N ALA A 200 -9.61 2.13 -20.32
CA ALA A 200 -9.11 1.85 -18.98
C ALA A 200 -10.22 1.30 -18.07
N TYR A 201 -11.43 1.85 -18.16
CA TYR A 201 -12.58 1.35 -17.41
C TYR A 201 -13.01 -0.06 -17.88
N GLU A 202 -13.02 -0.33 -19.18
CA GLU A 202 -13.29 -1.67 -19.70
C GLU A 202 -12.30 -2.72 -19.19
N THR A 203 -11.05 -2.32 -18.96
CA THR A 203 -10.05 -3.21 -18.36
C THR A 203 -10.35 -3.44 -16.88
N LEU A 204 -10.63 -2.36 -16.13
CA LEU A 204 -10.98 -2.41 -14.71
C LEU A 204 -12.23 -3.27 -14.45
N SER A 205 -13.29 -3.09 -15.25
CA SER A 205 -14.57 -3.80 -15.11
C SER A 205 -14.47 -5.32 -15.33
N LYS A 206 -13.43 -5.80 -16.03
CA LYS A 206 -13.16 -7.24 -16.20
C LYS A 206 -12.47 -7.86 -14.97
N GLY A 207 -11.86 -7.04 -14.13
CA GLY A 207 -11.16 -7.46 -12.93
C GLY A 207 -10.45 -6.27 -12.31
N ALA A 208 -10.85 -5.93 -11.09
CA ALA A 208 -10.22 -4.84 -10.35
C ALA A 208 -9.00 -5.35 -9.58
N ASP A 209 -7.86 -4.72 -9.84
CA ASP A 209 -6.64 -4.83 -9.07
C ASP A 209 -6.00 -3.45 -8.93
N LYS A 210 -4.88 -3.36 -8.20
CA LYS A 210 -4.22 -2.08 -7.96
C LYS A 210 -3.77 -1.38 -9.25
N ASP A 211 -3.33 -2.13 -10.25
CA ASP A 211 -2.74 -1.58 -11.48
C ASP A 211 -3.83 -1.08 -12.43
N THR A 212 -4.89 -1.86 -12.60
CA THR A 212 -6.08 -1.50 -13.40
C THR A 212 -6.78 -0.28 -12.83
N VAL A 213 -6.96 -0.19 -11.51
CA VAL A 213 -7.54 1.01 -10.88
C VAL A 213 -6.61 2.22 -11.01
N SER A 214 -5.30 2.04 -10.84
CA SER A 214 -4.33 3.13 -11.04
C SER A 214 -4.32 3.66 -12.47
N ALA A 215 -4.41 2.77 -13.46
CA ALA A 215 -4.51 3.14 -14.87
C ALA A 215 -5.80 3.93 -15.16
N TYR A 216 -6.92 3.53 -14.55
CA TYR A 216 -8.18 4.25 -14.66
C TYR A 216 -8.13 5.65 -14.03
N LEU A 217 -7.54 5.81 -12.84
CA LEU A 217 -7.35 7.13 -12.25
C LEU A 217 -6.43 8.03 -13.10
N ALA A 218 -5.41 7.46 -13.72
CA ALA A 218 -4.51 8.20 -14.60
C ALA A 218 -5.22 8.68 -15.88
N SER A 219 -6.11 7.86 -16.46
CA SER A 219 -6.89 8.24 -17.65
C SER A 219 -7.89 9.34 -17.35
N ILE A 220 -8.58 9.30 -16.20
CA ILE A 220 -9.42 10.40 -15.71
C ILE A 220 -8.62 11.71 -15.61
N GLY A 221 -7.41 11.66 -15.03
CA GLY A 221 -6.52 12.82 -15.00
C GLY A 221 -6.13 13.33 -16.39
N GLY A 222 -6.06 12.43 -17.38
CA GLY A 222 -5.90 12.77 -18.79
C GLY A 222 -7.07 13.57 -19.35
N VAL A 223 -8.31 13.14 -19.07
CA VAL A 223 -9.53 13.85 -19.45
C VAL A 223 -9.56 15.26 -18.85
N ASN A 224 -9.32 15.39 -17.53
CA ASN A 224 -9.34 16.70 -16.87
C ASN A 224 -8.33 17.69 -17.50
N ARG A 225 -7.10 17.23 -17.77
CA ARG A 225 -6.08 18.05 -18.45
C ARG A 225 -6.51 18.44 -19.86
N ALA A 226 -7.08 17.51 -20.63
CA ALA A 226 -7.54 17.79 -21.99
C ALA A 226 -8.71 18.78 -21.99
N VAL A 227 -9.68 18.63 -21.08
CA VAL A 227 -10.80 19.57 -20.90
C VAL A 227 -10.30 20.95 -20.53
N THR A 228 -9.37 21.04 -19.57
CA THR A 228 -8.78 22.32 -19.17
C THR A 228 -8.18 23.03 -20.37
N LYS A 229 -7.39 22.33 -21.21
CA LYS A 229 -6.80 22.93 -22.41
C LYS A 229 -7.84 23.42 -23.41
N VAL A 230 -8.80 22.58 -23.80
CA VAL A 230 -9.80 22.99 -24.80
C VAL A 230 -10.69 24.11 -24.28
N SER A 231 -11.11 24.07 -23.02
CA SER A 231 -11.93 25.11 -22.39
C SER A 231 -11.20 26.46 -22.29
N SER A 232 -9.86 26.43 -22.25
CA SER A 232 -8.99 27.62 -22.26
C SER A 232 -8.61 28.12 -23.66
N SER A 233 -9.17 27.54 -24.73
CA SER A 233 -8.84 27.91 -26.10
C SER A 233 -9.04 29.42 -26.36
N SER A 234 -8.09 30.01 -27.08
CA SER A 234 -8.15 31.39 -27.56
C SER A 234 -9.40 31.69 -28.39
N LEU A 235 -10.06 30.65 -28.95
CA LEU A 235 -11.32 30.77 -29.67
C LEU A 235 -12.41 31.45 -28.81
N PHE A 236 -12.43 31.16 -27.51
CA PHE A 236 -13.46 31.62 -26.59
C PHE A 236 -13.14 32.98 -25.97
N TYR A 237 -11.91 33.17 -25.47
CA TYR A 237 -11.54 34.38 -24.73
C TYR A 237 -10.93 35.47 -25.60
N GLY A 238 -10.24 35.11 -26.68
CA GLY A 238 -9.58 36.07 -27.58
C GLY A 238 -10.51 36.59 -28.67
N TYR A 239 -11.36 35.72 -29.20
CA TYR A 239 -12.22 36.05 -30.34
C TYR A 239 -13.71 36.03 -30.01
N SER A 240 -14.12 35.34 -28.93
CA SER A 240 -15.53 35.11 -28.54
C SER A 240 -16.40 34.70 -29.74
N PHE A 241 -15.82 33.89 -30.62
CA PHE A 241 -16.38 33.59 -31.93
C PHE A 241 -17.60 32.65 -31.85
N CYS A 242 -17.59 31.75 -30.87
CA CYS A 242 -18.71 30.90 -30.52
C CYS A 242 -18.87 30.85 -29.00
N PHE A 243 -20.04 30.44 -28.54
CA PHE A 243 -20.26 30.17 -27.12
C PHE A 243 -19.37 29.01 -26.69
N THR A 244 -18.65 29.19 -25.59
CA THR A 244 -17.88 28.11 -24.96
C THR A 244 -18.80 26.95 -24.66
N PRO A 245 -18.58 25.75 -25.23
CA PRO A 245 -19.29 24.55 -24.83
C PRO A 245 -19.15 24.36 -23.32
N ASP A 246 -20.21 23.93 -22.66
CA ASP A 246 -20.09 23.53 -21.25
C ASP A 246 -19.31 22.21 -21.20
N TYR A 247 -18.02 22.32 -20.90
CA TYR A 247 -17.15 21.17 -20.72
C TYR A 247 -17.28 20.54 -19.32
N GLU A 248 -18.17 21.05 -18.47
CA GLU A 248 -18.45 20.56 -17.12
C GLU A 248 -17.19 20.33 -16.26
N LEU A 249 -16.19 21.21 -16.40
CA LEU A 249 -14.90 21.07 -15.70
C LEU A 249 -15.04 20.93 -14.16
N PRO A 250 -15.96 21.63 -13.48
CA PRO A 250 -16.23 21.39 -12.06
C PRO A 250 -16.71 19.97 -11.77
N THR A 251 -17.61 19.43 -12.61
CA THR A 251 -18.12 18.06 -12.49
C THR A 251 -17.00 17.05 -12.71
N ILE A 252 -16.18 17.21 -13.76
CA ILE A 252 -15.03 16.35 -14.02
C ILE A 252 -14.06 16.32 -12.84
N THR A 253 -13.79 17.48 -12.25
CA THR A 253 -12.91 17.58 -11.09
C THR A 253 -13.51 16.87 -9.88
N ALA A 254 -14.81 17.03 -9.64
CA ALA A 254 -15.52 16.31 -8.58
C ALA A 254 -15.49 14.79 -8.80
N LEU A 255 -15.71 14.32 -10.02
CA LEU A 255 -15.64 12.90 -10.39
C LEU A 255 -14.23 12.33 -10.17
N GLN A 256 -13.19 13.07 -10.55
CA GLN A 256 -11.80 12.68 -10.31
C GLN A 256 -11.50 12.56 -8.80
N LEU A 257 -11.96 13.52 -8.00
CA LEU A 257 -11.77 13.48 -6.55
C LEU A 257 -12.55 12.33 -5.91
N SER A 258 -13.77 12.04 -6.38
CA SER A 258 -14.54 10.87 -5.96
C SER A 258 -13.77 9.60 -6.23
N ALA A 259 -13.31 9.39 -7.46
CA ALA A 259 -12.56 8.19 -7.85
C ALA A 259 -11.28 8.00 -7.02
N GLN A 260 -10.56 9.10 -6.72
CA GLN A 260 -9.38 9.05 -5.86
C GLN A 260 -9.74 8.66 -4.41
N ASN A 261 -10.85 9.17 -3.89
CA ASN A 261 -11.33 8.79 -2.57
C ASN A 261 -11.78 7.32 -2.53
N ASP A 262 -12.50 6.87 -3.55
CA ASP A 262 -12.99 5.50 -3.67
C ASP A 262 -11.83 4.50 -3.75
N PHE A 263 -10.79 4.82 -4.53
CA PHE A 263 -9.55 4.06 -4.54
C PHE A 263 -8.84 4.08 -3.19
N ARG A 264 -8.76 5.23 -2.51
CA ARG A 264 -8.16 5.31 -1.16
C ARG A 264 -8.89 4.39 -0.17
N LEU A 265 -10.22 4.33 -0.25
CA LEU A 265 -11.06 3.50 0.62
C LEU A 265 -11.00 2.01 0.27
N GLY A 266 -10.94 1.66 -1.01
CA GLY A 266 -10.98 0.27 -1.46
C GLY A 266 -9.60 -0.40 -1.67
N SER A 267 -8.55 0.38 -1.93
CA SER A 267 -7.22 -0.15 -2.27
C SER A 267 -6.63 -1.15 -1.27
N PRO A 268 -6.81 -1.04 0.07
CA PRO A 268 -6.27 -2.03 0.99
C PRO A 268 -6.84 -3.44 0.79
N PHE A 269 -8.07 -3.55 0.27
CA PHE A 269 -8.70 -4.83 -0.03
C PHE A 269 -8.20 -5.46 -1.34
N LEU A 270 -7.72 -4.65 -2.30
CA LEU A 270 -7.15 -5.14 -3.55
C LEU A 270 -5.82 -5.88 -3.35
N THR A 271 -5.12 -5.63 -2.24
CA THR A 271 -3.83 -6.25 -1.92
C THR A 271 -3.89 -7.14 -0.67
N LEU A 272 -5.08 -7.52 -0.23
CA LEU A 272 -5.30 -8.14 1.09
C LEU A 272 -4.45 -9.41 1.30
N ALA A 273 -4.49 -10.34 0.33
CA ALA A 273 -3.72 -11.59 0.40
C ALA A 273 -2.20 -11.34 0.44
N GLN A 274 -1.69 -10.42 -0.38
CA GLN A 274 -0.27 -10.06 -0.38
C GLN A 274 0.14 -9.39 0.94
N SER A 275 -0.69 -8.50 1.48
CA SER A 275 -0.49 -7.87 2.77
C SER A 275 -0.51 -8.90 3.91
N ALA A 276 -1.42 -9.86 3.87
CA ALA A 276 -1.50 -10.94 4.86
C ALA A 276 -0.24 -11.82 4.86
N ASP A 277 0.28 -12.17 3.67
CA ASP A 277 1.55 -12.90 3.53
C ASP A 277 2.74 -12.09 4.05
N ASN A 278 2.77 -10.79 3.79
CA ASN A 278 3.84 -9.92 4.29
C ASN A 278 3.81 -9.81 5.82
N ILE A 279 2.63 -9.63 6.41
CA ILE A 279 2.43 -9.63 7.86
C ILE A 279 2.87 -10.97 8.43
N ARG A 280 2.44 -12.10 7.84
CA ARG A 280 2.88 -13.43 8.26
C ARG A 280 4.39 -13.57 8.31
N ASN A 281 5.08 -13.21 7.22
CA ASN A 281 6.52 -13.35 7.14
C ASN A 281 7.22 -12.47 8.18
N ARG A 282 6.76 -11.22 8.35
CA ARG A 282 7.24 -10.32 9.40
C ARG A 282 7.04 -10.92 10.79
N THR A 283 5.84 -11.43 11.08
CA THR A 283 5.51 -12.12 12.33
C THR A 283 6.48 -13.28 12.62
N LEU A 284 6.74 -14.13 11.62
CA LEU A 284 7.66 -15.25 11.78
C LEU A 284 9.12 -14.80 11.97
N ASP A 285 9.57 -13.77 11.24
CA ASP A 285 10.92 -13.24 11.37
C ASP A 285 11.16 -12.62 12.75
N GLY A 286 10.21 -11.84 13.27
CA GLY A 286 10.34 -11.26 14.62
C GLY A 286 10.23 -12.29 15.75
N MET A 287 9.46 -13.37 15.56
CA MET A 287 9.49 -14.52 16.49
C MET A 287 10.85 -15.22 16.49
N ALA A 288 11.43 -15.45 15.30
CA ALA A 288 12.75 -16.06 15.17
C ALA A 288 13.86 -15.18 15.77
N ALA A 289 13.78 -13.86 15.57
CA ALA A 289 14.70 -12.90 16.18
C ALA A 289 14.64 -12.96 17.71
N LYS A 290 13.43 -13.08 18.28
CA LYS A 290 13.27 -13.22 19.73
C LYS A 290 13.93 -14.49 20.26
N ALA A 291 13.64 -15.63 19.65
CA ALA A 291 14.22 -16.91 20.05
C ALA A 291 15.77 -16.88 19.98
N ALA A 292 16.33 -16.21 18.96
CA ALA A 292 17.77 -16.02 18.84
C ALA A 292 18.34 -15.13 19.96
N HIS A 293 17.62 -14.06 20.34
CA HIS A 293 18.02 -13.17 21.42
C HIS A 293 17.98 -13.88 22.78
N GLU A 294 16.91 -14.62 23.07
CA GLU A 294 16.79 -15.43 24.31
C GLU A 294 17.89 -16.50 24.37
N ALA A 295 18.17 -17.20 23.27
CA ALA A 295 19.25 -18.17 23.20
C ALA A 295 20.64 -17.54 23.44
N ALA A 296 20.87 -16.33 22.93
CA ALA A 296 22.11 -15.59 23.15
C ALA A 296 22.26 -15.14 24.62
N GLN A 297 21.18 -14.68 25.24
CA GLN A 297 21.16 -14.32 26.66
C GLN A 297 21.44 -15.54 27.56
N GLU A 298 20.81 -16.68 27.26
CA GLU A 298 21.04 -17.91 28.01
C GLU A 298 22.49 -18.42 27.84
N ALA A 299 23.02 -18.37 26.62
CA ALA A 299 24.43 -18.72 26.37
C ALA A 299 25.40 -17.81 27.14
N ALA A 300 25.11 -16.50 27.22
CA ALA A 300 25.91 -15.57 28.00
C ALA A 300 25.84 -15.88 29.51
N ARG A 301 24.65 -16.21 30.03
CA ARG A 301 24.47 -16.60 31.43
C ARG A 301 25.25 -17.86 31.78
N ILE A 302 25.20 -18.88 30.93
CA ILE A 302 25.95 -20.13 31.13
C ILE A 302 27.46 -19.86 31.14
N GLU A 303 27.96 -18.99 30.26
CA GLU A 303 29.39 -18.64 30.24
C GLU A 303 29.81 -17.84 31.47
N GLU A 304 28.98 -16.92 31.96
CA GLU A 304 29.24 -16.21 33.23
C GLU A 304 29.29 -17.15 34.43
N GLU A 305 28.38 -18.12 34.52
CA GLU A 305 28.41 -19.15 35.56
C GLU A 305 29.66 -20.02 35.46
N ARG A 306 30.10 -20.35 34.25
CA ARG A 306 31.36 -21.09 34.02
C ARG A 306 32.56 -20.31 34.55
N ILE A 307 32.68 -19.03 34.19
CA ILE A 307 33.76 -18.15 34.63
C ILE A 307 33.74 -17.99 36.17
N ARG A 308 32.56 -17.84 36.77
CA ARG A 308 32.40 -17.76 38.24
C ARG A 308 32.86 -19.05 38.93
N ASN A 309 32.51 -20.22 38.39
CA ASN A 309 32.93 -21.49 38.97
C ASN A 309 34.44 -21.73 38.83
N GLU A 310 35.04 -21.37 37.69
CA GLU A 310 36.50 -21.46 37.48
C GLU A 310 37.27 -20.53 38.44
N THR A 311 36.77 -19.31 38.66
CA THR A 311 37.38 -18.38 39.63
C THR A 311 37.26 -18.88 41.07
N LEU A 312 36.13 -19.49 41.45
CA LEU A 312 35.95 -20.10 42.77
C LEU A 312 36.90 -21.29 42.99
N LEU A 313 37.06 -22.17 41.99
CA LEU A 313 37.99 -23.30 42.02
C LEU A 313 39.44 -22.85 42.17
N ASN A 314 39.85 -21.80 41.46
CA ASN A 314 41.20 -21.24 41.57
C ASN A 314 41.45 -20.60 42.95
N GLN A 315 40.47 -19.92 43.55
CA GLN A 315 40.59 -19.41 44.92
C GLN A 315 40.66 -20.53 45.97
N THR A 316 39.92 -21.62 45.77
CA THR A 316 39.93 -22.77 46.68
C THR A 316 41.27 -23.50 46.63
N ASN A 317 41.86 -23.67 45.43
CA ASN A 317 43.18 -24.27 45.25
C ASN A 317 44.32 -23.37 45.79
N ALA A 318 44.21 -22.04 45.65
CA ALA A 318 45.16 -21.11 46.24
C ALA A 318 45.14 -21.13 47.79
N SER A 319 43.95 -21.32 48.38
CA SER A 319 43.78 -21.44 49.83
C SER A 319 44.28 -22.77 50.38
N ALA A 320 44.17 -23.87 49.61
CA ALA A 320 44.77 -25.16 49.96
C ALA A 320 46.31 -25.14 49.88
N SER A 321 46.89 -24.38 48.95
CA SER A 321 48.34 -24.16 48.86
C SER A 321 48.90 -23.32 50.00
N ALA A 322 48.12 -22.40 50.58
CA ALA A 322 48.57 -21.56 51.70
C ALA A 322 48.59 -22.34 53.03
N ASN A 323 47.69 -23.31 53.24
CA ASN A 323 47.69 -24.17 54.44
C ASN A 323 48.70 -25.33 54.40
N ALA A 324 49.36 -25.57 53.26
CA ALA A 324 50.40 -26.59 53.11
C ALA A 324 51.83 -26.08 53.38
N THR A 325 51.99 -24.88 53.94
CA THR A 325 53.32 -24.31 54.26
C THR A 325 53.50 -24.20 55.77
N GLY A 326 53.57 -25.36 56.42
CA GLY A 326 53.65 -25.45 57.88
C GLY A 326 54.31 -26.73 58.40
N ASN A 327 55.31 -27.29 57.70
CA ASN A 327 56.51 -27.90 58.30
C ASN A 327 57.40 -28.62 57.28
N ALA A 328 58.70 -28.53 57.55
CA ALA A 328 59.81 -29.41 57.15
C ALA A 328 60.48 -29.20 55.76
N SER A 329 61.68 -28.60 55.86
CA SER A 329 62.98 -29.09 55.36
C SER A 329 63.18 -29.43 53.86
N ALA A 330 64.10 -28.68 53.26
CA ALA A 330 64.62 -28.80 51.89
C ALA A 330 65.57 -30.02 51.68
N PRO A 331 66.24 -30.18 50.52
CA PRO A 331 65.71 -30.63 49.23
C PRO A 331 66.57 -31.77 48.61
N LYS A 332 66.11 -32.43 47.53
CA LYS A 332 67.03 -32.97 46.50
C LYS A 332 66.37 -33.12 45.11
N PRO A 333 67.14 -32.98 44.01
CA PRO A 333 66.66 -32.68 42.67
C PRO A 333 66.54 -33.92 41.76
N GLY A 334 65.67 -33.84 40.76
CA GLY A 334 65.56 -34.80 39.66
C GLY A 334 64.55 -34.30 38.60
N PRO A 335 64.71 -34.69 37.32
CA PRO A 335 64.66 -33.74 36.21
C PRO A 335 63.38 -33.76 35.36
N GLU A 336 63.35 -32.78 34.46
CA GLU A 336 62.67 -32.78 33.14
C GLU A 336 61.20 -32.32 33.08
N LYS A 337 61.05 -31.13 32.50
CA LYS A 337 59.82 -30.65 31.86
C LYS A 337 59.47 -31.56 30.69
N PRO A 338 58.16 -31.72 30.42
CA PRO A 338 57.65 -31.21 29.16
C PRO A 338 56.54 -30.18 29.42
N GLN A 339 56.70 -29.00 28.81
CA GLN A 339 55.58 -28.12 28.54
C GLN A 339 54.62 -28.84 27.57
N ALA A 340 53.35 -28.95 27.94
CA ALA A 340 52.26 -29.30 27.04
C ALA A 340 51.08 -28.33 27.26
N PRO A 341 50.28 -28.04 26.23
CA PRO A 341 49.67 -26.74 26.01
C PRO A 341 48.26 -26.64 26.63
N VAL A 342 47.96 -25.54 27.30
CA VAL A 342 46.63 -25.22 27.87
C VAL A 342 45.73 -24.50 26.85
N PHE A 343 46.14 -24.38 25.58
CA PHE A 343 45.49 -23.48 24.62
C PHE A 343 44.58 -24.13 23.55
N GLU A 344 44.42 -25.46 23.51
CA GLU A 344 43.66 -26.10 22.40
C GLU A 344 42.18 -26.43 22.70
N TYR A 345 41.73 -26.46 23.95
CA TYR A 345 40.33 -26.83 24.24
C TYR A 345 39.32 -25.67 24.13
N ALA A 346 39.76 -24.41 24.30
CA ALA A 346 38.88 -23.24 24.14
C ALA A 346 38.49 -22.98 22.67
N LEU A 347 39.38 -23.33 21.73
CA LEU A 347 39.16 -23.16 20.30
C LEU A 347 38.22 -24.24 19.73
N LEU A 348 38.25 -25.45 20.31
CA LEU A 348 37.43 -26.59 19.89
C LEU A 348 35.95 -26.45 20.30
N VAL A 349 35.67 -25.87 21.48
CA VAL A 349 34.29 -25.64 21.95
C VAL A 349 33.65 -24.42 21.25
N GLY A 350 34.41 -23.35 21.02
CA GLY A 350 33.95 -22.21 20.23
C GLY A 350 33.67 -22.56 18.77
N ALA A 351 34.49 -23.43 18.17
CA ALA A 351 34.26 -23.95 16.82
C ALA A 351 33.01 -24.82 16.74
N ALA A 352 32.70 -25.64 17.76
CA ALA A 352 31.51 -26.48 17.77
C ALA A 352 30.19 -25.68 17.83
N ALA A 353 30.15 -24.59 18.59
CA ALA A 353 28.99 -23.70 18.65
C ALA A 353 28.76 -22.93 17.34
N LEU A 354 29.84 -22.43 16.72
CA LEU A 354 29.80 -21.81 15.39
C LEU A 354 29.38 -22.81 14.30
N PHE A 355 29.82 -24.07 14.40
CA PHE A 355 29.44 -25.12 13.46
C PHE A 355 27.95 -25.49 13.59
N LEU A 356 27.41 -25.53 14.81
CA LEU A 356 25.97 -25.75 15.04
C LEU A 356 25.11 -24.59 14.55
N ALA A 357 25.54 -23.34 14.75
CA ALA A 357 24.87 -22.15 14.21
C ALA A 357 24.91 -22.12 12.67
N ALA A 358 26.05 -22.46 12.07
CA ALA A 358 26.18 -22.57 10.61
C ALA A 358 25.32 -23.72 10.05
N CYS A 359 25.22 -24.85 10.75
CA CYS A 359 24.32 -25.95 10.38
C CYS A 359 22.84 -25.55 10.45
N ALA A 360 22.44 -24.79 11.48
CA ALA A 360 21.07 -24.27 11.60
C ALA A 360 20.76 -23.26 10.48
N ALA A 361 21.66 -22.32 10.20
CA ALA A 361 21.52 -21.36 9.11
C ALA A 361 21.48 -22.05 7.74
N PHE A 362 22.31 -23.07 7.53
CA PHE A 362 22.31 -23.88 6.30
C PHE A 362 21.02 -24.71 6.17
N TYR A 363 20.48 -25.25 7.27
CA TYR A 363 19.20 -25.96 7.27
C TYR A 363 18.03 -25.02 6.92
N ILE A 364 18.02 -23.80 7.46
CA ILE A 364 17.04 -22.76 7.13
C ILE A 364 17.16 -22.33 5.66
N LEU A 365 18.37 -22.13 5.15
CA LEU A 365 18.61 -21.82 3.74
C LEU A 365 18.20 -22.97 2.82
N LYS A 366 18.42 -24.23 3.21
CA LYS A 366 17.98 -25.42 2.45
C LYS A 366 16.46 -25.57 2.44
N MET A 367 15.78 -25.22 3.54
CA MET A 367 14.31 -25.17 3.61
C MET A 367 13.75 -24.05 2.73
N ARG A 368 14.36 -22.86 2.73
CA ARG A 368 14.02 -21.76 1.81
C ARG A 368 14.28 -22.14 0.35
N GLY A 369 15.42 -22.77 0.04
CA GLY A 369 15.75 -23.25 -1.32
C GLY A 369 14.79 -24.30 -1.86
N LYS A 370 14.25 -25.19 -1.02
CA LYS A 370 13.19 -26.14 -1.41
C LYS A 370 11.84 -25.46 -1.66
N ALA A 371 11.53 -24.36 -0.95
CA ALA A 371 10.33 -23.58 -1.18
C ALA A 371 10.40 -22.78 -2.51
N TYR A 372 11.57 -22.24 -2.85
CA TYR A 372 11.81 -21.59 -4.15
C TYR A 372 11.87 -22.59 -5.31
N GLY A 373 12.49 -23.76 -5.13
CA GLY A 373 12.55 -24.81 -6.16
C GLY A 373 11.18 -25.39 -6.53
N LYS A 374 10.24 -25.49 -5.58
CA LYS A 374 8.85 -25.88 -5.87
C LYS A 374 8.08 -24.81 -6.66
N LYS A 375 8.34 -23.52 -6.41
CA LYS A 375 7.74 -22.43 -7.19
C LYS A 375 8.31 -22.36 -8.62
N SER A 376 9.60 -22.60 -8.81
CA SER A 376 10.25 -22.68 -10.13
C SER A 376 9.69 -23.82 -10.98
N ALA A 377 9.53 -25.02 -10.41
CA ALA A 377 8.97 -26.17 -11.13
C ALA A 377 7.48 -26.00 -11.45
N ALA A 378 6.73 -25.28 -10.61
CA ALA A 378 5.34 -24.93 -10.89
C ALA A 378 5.22 -23.87 -12.00
N PHE A 379 6.13 -22.89 -12.05
CA PHE A 379 6.17 -21.87 -13.09
C PHE A 379 6.59 -22.45 -14.45
N GLU A 380 7.60 -23.33 -14.47
CA GLU A 380 8.07 -23.99 -15.70
C GLU A 380 7.00 -24.94 -16.28
N LYS A 381 6.21 -25.60 -15.41
CA LYS A 381 5.08 -26.44 -15.85
C LYS A 381 3.92 -25.60 -16.39
N ALA A 382 3.63 -24.44 -15.80
CA ALA A 382 2.63 -23.50 -16.29
C ALA A 382 3.02 -22.87 -17.63
N GLU A 383 4.31 -22.56 -17.84
CA GLU A 383 4.81 -21.99 -19.09
C GLU A 383 4.78 -23.00 -20.26
N ILE A 384 5.00 -24.29 -19.98
CA ILE A 384 4.87 -25.38 -20.96
C ILE A 384 3.41 -25.64 -21.35
N GLU A 385 2.45 -25.52 -20.43
CA GLU A 385 1.02 -25.65 -20.75
C GLU A 385 0.51 -24.46 -21.59
N ILE A 386 0.97 -23.23 -21.30
CA ILE A 386 0.63 -22.05 -22.10
C ILE A 386 1.18 -22.15 -23.54
N ARG A 387 2.37 -22.75 -23.74
CA ARG A 387 2.90 -23.01 -25.09
C ARG A 387 2.18 -24.12 -25.85
N LYS A 388 1.58 -25.10 -25.16
CA LYS A 388 0.82 -26.18 -25.80
C LYS A 388 -0.60 -25.77 -26.21
N GLY A 389 -1.16 -24.73 -25.59
CA GLY A 389 -2.47 -24.16 -25.95
C GLY A 389 -2.46 -23.12 -27.08
N LYS A 390 -1.30 -22.82 -27.69
CA LYS A 390 -1.14 -21.87 -28.80
C LYS A 390 -0.76 -22.53 -30.14
N ARG A 391 -1.07 -23.81 -30.34
CA ARG A 391 -1.00 -24.47 -31.65
C ARG A 391 -2.37 -24.75 -32.20
#